data_AF-Q255Y3-F1
#
_entry.id   AF-Q255Y3-F1
#
_cell.length_a   1.000
_cell.length_b   1.000
_cell.length_c   1.000
_cell.angle_alpha   90.00
_cell.angle_beta   90.00
_cell.angle_gamma   90.00
#
_symmetry.space_group_name_H-M   'P 1'
#
loop_
_entity.id
_entity.type
_entity.pdbx_description
1 polymer ?
#
loop_
_entity_poly.entity_id
_entity_poly.type
_entity_poly.pdbx_seq_one_letter_code
_entity_poly.pdbx_strand_id
1 'polypeptide(L)'
;MALKDTAKKMKDLLESIQHDLEKAERGNKAAAQRVRTDSIKLEKVAKLYRKESIKAEKSGLMKRKPAAKAKKSAAPKKAAKPAPQPKVKAKAKPKAKAAPKAKAPAKKTSAKSKAKKISKSRSLRK
;
A
#
# COMPACT_ATOMS: atom_id res chain seq x y z
N MET A 1 -12.97 4.69 -13.14
CA MET A 1 -13.72 3.41 -13.14
C MET A 1 -14.72 3.49 -11.99
N ALA A 2 -15.76 2.63 -11.97
CA ALA A 2 -16.51 2.52 -10.73
C ALA A 2 -15.62 1.80 -9.70
N LEU A 3 -15.68 2.21 -8.43
CA LEU A 3 -14.89 1.62 -7.34
C LEU A 3 -14.95 0.08 -7.34
N LYS A 4 -16.12 -0.47 -7.71
CA LYS A 4 -16.38 -1.92 -7.79
C LYS A 4 -15.52 -2.61 -8.85
N ASP A 5 -15.29 -1.99 -10.01
CA ASP A 5 -14.49 -2.57 -11.08
C ASP A 5 -13.00 -2.55 -10.73
N THR A 6 -12.54 -1.46 -10.10
CA THR A 6 -11.18 -1.36 -9.59
C THR A 6 -10.93 -2.37 -8.48
N ALA A 7 -11.92 -2.61 -7.60
CA ALA A 7 -11.84 -3.64 -6.57
C ALA A 7 -11.76 -5.06 -7.14
N LYS A 8 -12.54 -5.38 -8.19
CA LYS A 8 -12.45 -6.66 -8.89
C LYS A 8 -11.07 -6.87 -9.50
N LYS A 9 -10.57 -5.89 -10.27
CA LYS A 9 -9.21 -5.94 -10.85
C LYS A 9 -8.11 -6.14 -9.81
N MET A 10 -8.27 -5.53 -8.63
CA MET A 10 -7.32 -5.71 -7.55
C MET A 10 -7.35 -7.14 -6.99
N LYS A 11 -8.53 -7.76 -6.88
CA LYS A 11 -8.67 -9.17 -6.47
C LYS A 11 -8.06 -10.13 -7.50
N ASP A 12 -8.40 -9.95 -8.78
CA ASP A 12 -7.87 -10.81 -9.85
C ASP A 12 -6.34 -10.76 -9.91
N LEU A 13 -5.75 -9.57 -9.71
CA LEU A 13 -4.30 -9.41 -9.63
C LEU A 13 -3.69 -10.12 -8.41
N LEU A 14 -4.36 -10.08 -7.25
CA LEU A 14 -3.88 -10.76 -6.05
C LEU A 14 -3.93 -12.29 -6.21
N GLU A 15 -4.99 -12.82 -6.81
CA GLU A 15 -5.12 -14.26 -7.10
C GLU A 15 -4.03 -14.74 -8.08
N SER A 16 -3.78 -13.97 -9.15
CA SER A 16 -2.70 -14.27 -10.11
C SER A 16 -1.32 -14.26 -9.44
N ILE A 17 -1.05 -13.26 -8.59
CA ILE A 17 0.20 -13.16 -7.84
C ILE A 17 0.37 -14.36 -6.90
N GLN A 18 -0.69 -14.76 -6.21
CA GLN A 18 -0.64 -15.87 -5.26
C GLN A 18 -0.31 -17.20 -5.96
N HIS A 19 -0.94 -17.47 -7.10
CA HIS A 19 -0.64 -18.66 -7.90
C HIS A 19 0.78 -18.65 -8.49
N ASP A 20 1.30 -17.49 -8.89
CA ASP A 20 2.69 -17.39 -9.37
C ASP A 20 3.71 -17.42 -8.22
N LEU A 21 3.34 -17.02 -6.99
CA LEU A 21 4.17 -17.18 -5.80
C LEU A 21 4.40 -18.65 -5.47
N GLU A 22 3.37 -19.48 -5.49
CA GLU A 22 3.51 -20.93 -5.28
C GLU A 22 4.47 -21.58 -6.28
N LYS A 23 4.46 -21.11 -7.54
CA LYS A 23 5.39 -21.56 -8.57
C LYS A 23 6.80 -21.01 -8.36
N ALA A 24 6.92 -19.77 -7.91
CA ALA A 24 8.19 -19.13 -7.62
C ALA A 24 8.92 -19.84 -6.46
N GLU A 25 8.18 -20.25 -5.42
CA GLU A 25 8.71 -21.04 -4.31
C GLU A 25 9.28 -22.38 -4.76
N ARG A 26 8.66 -23.01 -5.77
CA ARG A 26 9.18 -24.23 -6.42
C ARG A 26 10.38 -23.99 -7.34
N GLY A 27 10.97 -22.79 -7.34
CA GLY A 27 12.15 -22.44 -8.12
C GLY A 27 11.86 -21.97 -9.56
N ASN A 28 10.61 -21.68 -9.92
CA ASN A 28 10.29 -21.16 -11.25
C ASN A 28 10.65 -19.68 -11.39
N LYS A 29 11.79 -19.39 -12.04
CA LYS A 29 12.29 -18.02 -12.27
C LYS A 29 11.34 -17.15 -13.08
N ALA A 30 10.58 -17.72 -14.02
CA ALA A 30 9.64 -16.96 -14.83
C ALA A 30 8.43 -16.51 -14.00
N ALA A 31 7.92 -17.38 -13.12
CA ALA A 31 6.85 -17.03 -12.18
C ALA A 31 7.31 -15.92 -11.21
N ALA A 32 8.53 -16.03 -10.66
CA ALA A 32 9.10 -14.98 -9.82
C ALA A 32 9.19 -13.62 -10.56
N GLN A 33 9.51 -13.65 -11.85
CA GLN A 33 9.55 -12.44 -12.66
C GLN A 33 8.14 -11.87 -12.92
N ARG A 34 7.13 -12.74 -13.15
CA ARG A 34 5.72 -12.31 -13.27
C ARG A 34 5.23 -11.65 -11.99
N VAL A 35 5.49 -12.25 -10.82
CA VAL A 35 5.19 -11.65 -9.50
C VAL A 35 5.78 -10.24 -9.36
N ARG A 36 7.04 -10.03 -9.80
CA ARG A 36 7.66 -8.69 -9.82
C ARG A 36 6.93 -7.71 -10.73
N THR A 37 6.46 -8.16 -11.89
CA THR A 37 5.71 -7.28 -12.81
C THR A 37 4.31 -6.98 -12.29
N ASP A 38 3.64 -7.96 -11.71
CA ASP A 38 2.26 -7.83 -11.25
C ASP A 38 2.16 -7.06 -9.94
N SER A 39 3.19 -7.10 -9.08
CA SER A 39 3.27 -6.22 -7.90
C SER A 39 3.34 -4.74 -8.29
N ILE A 40 4.05 -4.39 -9.36
CA ILE A 40 4.08 -3.02 -9.91
C ILE A 40 2.70 -2.61 -10.46
N LYS A 41 1.97 -3.54 -11.11
CA LYS A 41 0.61 -3.28 -11.58
C LYS A 41 -0.37 -3.11 -10.40
N LEU A 42 -0.26 -3.97 -9.39
CA LEU A 42 -1.04 -3.92 -8.16
C LEU A 42 -0.87 -2.56 -7.47
N GLU A 43 0.36 -2.05 -7.38
CA GLU A 43 0.62 -0.73 -6.79
C GLU A 43 -0.14 0.38 -7.52
N LYS A 44 -0.14 0.38 -8.86
CA LYS A 44 -0.86 1.37 -9.67
C LYS A 44 -2.38 1.30 -9.42
N VAL A 45 -2.94 0.09 -9.44
CA VAL A 45 -4.37 -0.14 -9.19
C VAL A 45 -4.74 0.24 -7.75
N ALA A 46 -3.92 -0.10 -6.77
CA ALA A 46 -4.15 0.24 -5.37
C ALA A 46 -4.14 1.76 -5.12
N LYS A 47 -3.24 2.50 -5.78
CA LYS A 47 -3.24 3.97 -5.74
C LYS A 47 -4.52 4.56 -6.35
N LEU A 48 -5.01 3.99 -7.45
CA LEU A 48 -6.28 4.40 -8.05
C LEU A 48 -7.46 4.08 -7.12
N TYR A 49 -7.51 2.86 -6.58
CA TYR A 49 -8.54 2.45 -5.63
C TYR A 49 -8.60 3.38 -4.42
N ARG A 50 -7.45 3.76 -3.84
CA ARG A 50 -7.41 4.69 -2.71
C ARG A 50 -8.02 6.05 -3.06
N LYS A 51 -7.73 6.57 -4.26
CA LYS A 51 -8.30 7.84 -4.74
C LYS A 51 -9.80 7.73 -4.98
N GLU A 52 -10.25 6.66 -5.64
CA GLU A 52 -11.66 6.41 -5.93
C GLU A 52 -12.46 6.16 -4.64
N SER A 53 -11.89 5.46 -3.66
CA SER A 53 -12.52 5.18 -2.35
C SER A 53 -12.75 6.47 -1.58
N ILE A 54 -11.73 7.31 -1.45
CA ILE A 54 -11.86 8.61 -0.76
C ILE A 54 -12.88 9.50 -1.50
N LYS A 55 -12.89 9.47 -2.84
CA LYS A 55 -13.87 10.22 -3.63
C LYS A 55 -15.30 9.71 -3.39
N ALA A 56 -15.50 8.40 -3.33
CA ALA A 56 -16.80 7.77 -3.09
C ALA A 56 -17.32 8.02 -1.66
N GLU A 57 -16.43 8.05 -0.66
CA GLU A 57 -16.78 8.44 0.71
C GLU A 57 -17.16 9.92 0.79
N LYS A 58 -16.36 10.79 0.17
CA LYS A 58 -16.64 12.24 0.11
C LYS A 58 -17.91 12.57 -0.68
N SER A 59 -18.21 11.82 -1.74
CA SER A 59 -19.44 11.97 -2.52
C SER A 59 -20.65 11.32 -1.85
N GLY A 60 -20.51 10.81 -0.61
CA GLY A 60 -21.61 10.27 0.19
C GLY A 60 -22.17 8.93 -0.31
N LEU A 61 -21.57 8.30 -1.32
CA LEU A 61 -22.06 7.06 -1.93
C LEU A 61 -21.87 5.84 -1.00
N MET A 62 -20.97 5.97 -0.01
CA MET A 62 -20.72 4.99 1.05
C MET A 62 -21.44 5.32 2.37
N LYS A 63 -22.24 6.40 2.44
CA LYS A 63 -23.14 6.62 3.59
C LYS A 63 -24.21 5.55 3.56
N ARG A 64 -23.90 4.41 4.20
CA ARG A 64 -24.90 3.46 4.65
C ARG A 64 -25.98 4.27 5.35
N LYS A 65 -27.20 4.11 4.85
CA LYS A 65 -28.46 4.60 5.42
C LYS A 65 -28.32 4.66 6.95
N PRO A 66 -28.44 5.82 7.62
CA PRO A 66 -28.47 5.82 9.07
C PRO A 66 -29.62 4.90 9.46
N ALA A 67 -29.30 3.87 10.23
CA ALA A 67 -30.31 3.04 10.86
C ALA A 67 -31.33 4.00 11.47
N ALA A 68 -32.59 3.81 11.09
CA ALA A 68 -33.69 4.69 11.41
C ALA A 68 -33.62 5.08 12.88
N LYS A 69 -33.62 6.39 13.14
CA LYS A 69 -33.81 6.96 14.47
C LYS A 69 -35.05 6.32 15.08
N ALA A 70 -34.86 5.38 16.00
CA ALA A 70 -35.92 4.97 16.90
C ALA A 70 -36.25 6.19 17.77
N LYS A 71 -37.40 6.80 17.48
CA LYS A 71 -38.08 7.71 18.41
C LYS A 71 -38.41 6.92 19.68
N LYS A 72 -37.83 7.30 20.81
CA LYS A 72 -38.42 7.22 22.16
C LYS A 72 -37.73 8.30 22.98
N SER A 73 -38.32 9.50 22.97
CA SER A 73 -39.26 10.01 23.97
C SER A 73 -38.49 10.77 25.05
N ALA A 74 -38.71 12.08 25.05
CA ALA A 74 -38.25 13.03 26.03
C ALA A 74 -38.70 12.65 27.46
N ALA A 75 -37.84 12.93 28.45
CA ALA A 75 -38.05 13.86 29.57
C ALA A 75 -36.98 13.58 30.67
N PRO A 76 -36.84 14.38 31.74
CA PRO A 76 -35.89 15.50 31.78
C PRO A 76 -34.97 15.50 33.02
N LYS A 77 -33.96 16.39 32.98
CA LYS A 77 -33.32 17.09 34.12
C LYS A 77 -32.81 16.23 35.31
N LYS A 78 -31.49 16.28 35.54
CA LYS A 78 -30.95 17.01 36.71
C LYS A 78 -29.45 17.23 36.59
N ALA A 79 -29.06 18.47 36.86
CA ALA A 79 -27.69 18.93 37.00
C ALA A 79 -27.06 18.37 38.29
N ALA A 80 -25.77 18.05 38.23
CA ALA A 80 -24.88 18.11 39.39
C ALA A 80 -23.50 18.57 38.92
N LYS A 81 -23.04 19.65 39.56
CA LYS A 81 -21.78 20.36 39.33
C LYS A 81 -20.55 19.56 39.82
N PRO A 82 -19.32 19.94 39.43
CA PRO A 82 -18.12 19.12 39.53
C PRO A 82 -17.41 19.25 40.88
N ALA A 83 -16.58 18.26 41.24
CA ALA A 83 -15.61 18.36 42.33
C ALA A 83 -14.24 17.76 41.91
N PRO A 84 -13.11 18.26 42.49
CA PRO A 84 -11.81 18.27 41.82
C PRO A 84 -10.74 17.35 42.45
N GLN A 85 -9.82 16.84 41.60
CA GLN A 85 -8.38 16.51 41.84
C GLN A 85 -8.02 15.45 42.93
N PRO A 86 -6.94 14.63 42.77
CA PRO A 86 -5.56 15.12 42.71
C PRO A 86 -4.58 14.40 41.76
N LYS A 87 -3.52 15.16 41.47
CA LYS A 87 -2.29 14.80 40.77
C LYS A 87 -1.59 13.63 41.46
N VAL A 88 -1.15 12.64 40.68
CA VAL A 88 -0.03 11.76 41.07
C VAL A 88 1.04 11.78 39.98
N LYS A 89 2.23 12.16 40.44
CA LYS A 89 3.48 12.23 39.72
C LYS A 89 3.94 10.81 39.40
N ALA A 90 4.29 10.52 38.15
CA ALA A 90 5.12 9.37 37.82
C ALA A 90 6.35 9.84 37.04
N LYS A 91 7.46 9.93 37.77
CA LYS A 91 8.82 9.93 37.22
C LYS A 91 9.05 8.57 36.57
N ALA A 92 9.50 8.54 35.32
CA ALA A 92 10.38 7.50 34.83
C ALA A 92 11.11 7.97 33.57
N LYS A 93 12.42 8.25 33.72
CA LYS A 93 13.38 8.25 32.61
C LYS A 93 13.50 6.81 32.09
N PRO A 94 13.82 6.63 30.80
CA PRO A 94 15.04 5.88 30.55
C PRO A 94 16.00 6.56 29.56
N LYS A 95 17.27 6.31 29.85
CA LYS A 95 18.49 6.67 29.14
C LYS A 95 18.58 6.02 27.74
N ALA A 96 19.20 6.80 26.84
CA ALA A 96 20.26 6.43 25.88
C ALA A 96 19.99 5.40 24.76
N LYS A 97 20.29 5.83 23.52
CA LYS A 97 21.24 5.24 22.55
C LYS A 97 21.06 6.00 21.22
N ALA A 98 22.02 6.81 20.78
CA ALA A 98 23.17 6.47 19.92
C ALA A 98 22.96 6.91 18.45
N ALA A 99 23.75 7.91 18.05
CA ALA A 99 24.28 8.25 16.72
C ALA A 99 23.36 8.36 15.47
N PRO A 100 23.28 9.53 14.82
CA PRO A 100 23.04 9.62 13.38
C PRO A 100 24.38 9.61 12.62
N LYS A 101 24.70 8.50 11.95
CA LYS A 101 25.73 8.50 10.90
C LYS A 101 25.20 9.27 9.70
N ALA A 102 25.72 10.48 9.50
CA ALA A 102 25.61 11.21 8.25
C ALA A 102 26.29 10.43 7.12
N LYS A 103 25.55 10.08 6.08
CA LYS A 103 26.12 9.72 4.77
C LYS A 103 25.71 10.80 3.78
N ALA A 104 26.65 11.68 3.47
CA ALA A 104 26.56 12.60 2.34
C ALA A 104 26.71 11.81 1.01
N PRO A 105 26.07 12.28 -0.08
CA PRO A 105 26.17 11.66 -1.39
C PRO A 105 27.40 12.18 -2.16
N ALA A 106 28.36 11.30 -2.47
CA ALA A 106 29.42 11.62 -3.42
C ALA A 106 29.00 11.15 -4.82
N LYS A 107 28.92 12.13 -5.71
CA LYS A 107 28.58 12.09 -7.13
C LYS A 107 29.88 11.89 -7.95
N LYS A 108 29.72 11.47 -9.22
CA LYS A 108 30.71 11.42 -10.33
C LYS A 108 31.52 10.10 -10.36
N THR A 109 31.83 9.46 -11.48
CA THR A 109 32.00 9.91 -12.88
C THR A 109 31.63 8.79 -13.88
N SER A 110 31.32 9.25 -15.09
CA SER A 110 31.07 8.54 -16.35
C SER A 110 32.33 7.96 -17.03
N ALA A 111 32.19 6.81 -17.72
CA ALA A 111 32.84 6.47 -19.00
C ALA A 111 32.14 5.22 -19.58
N LYS A 112 31.42 5.25 -20.71
CA LYS A 112 31.91 5.00 -22.10
C LYS A 112 33.01 3.92 -22.12
N SER A 113 32.97 2.81 -22.87
CA SER A 113 32.30 2.55 -24.14
C SER A 113 32.59 1.10 -24.62
N LYS A 114 31.77 0.62 -25.58
CA LYS A 114 32.06 -0.36 -26.66
C LYS A 114 32.43 -1.81 -26.28
N ALA A 115 31.59 -2.76 -26.69
CA ALA A 115 31.95 -3.67 -27.79
C ALA A 115 30.73 -4.48 -28.27
N LYS A 116 30.30 -4.15 -29.48
CA LYS A 116 29.38 -4.90 -30.34
C LYS A 116 30.16 -6.10 -30.91
N LYS A 117 29.72 -7.34 -30.66
CA LYS A 117 30.07 -8.49 -31.50
C LYS A 117 28.79 -9.19 -31.95
N ILE A 118 28.31 -8.75 -33.10
CA ILE A 118 27.46 -9.53 -34.00
C ILE A 118 28.43 -10.43 -34.77
N SER A 119 28.30 -11.73 -34.56
CA SER A 119 28.95 -12.77 -35.37
C SER A 119 28.04 -13.99 -35.28
N LYS A 120 27.74 -14.77 -36.32
CA LYS A 120 28.01 -14.71 -37.76
C LYS A 120 27.12 -15.84 -38.30
N SER A 121 26.39 -15.54 -39.38
CA SER A 121 25.83 -16.46 -40.37
C SER A 121 25.72 -17.96 -40.02
N ARG A 122 24.49 -18.49 -39.96
CA ARG A 122 24.21 -19.88 -40.32
C ARG A 122 22.94 -19.92 -41.17
N SER A 123 23.09 -19.54 -42.43
CA SER A 123 22.13 -19.81 -43.50
C SER A 123 22.92 -20.35 -44.68
N LEU A 124 22.94 -21.67 -44.81
CA LEU A 124 23.19 -22.35 -46.06
C LEU A 124 22.01 -23.30 -46.24
N ARG A 125 20.99 -22.78 -46.92
CA ARG A 125 20.11 -23.58 -47.77
C ARG A 125 20.79 -23.67 -49.13
N LYS A 126 21.19 -24.86 -49.53
CA LYS A 126 20.89 -25.46 -50.84
C LYS A 126 21.40 -26.89 -50.85
#